data_AF-A0AAU1FXL1-F1
#
_entry.id   AF-A0AAU1FXL1-F1
#
_cell.length_a   1.000
_cell.length_b   1.000
_cell.length_c   1.000
_cell.angle_alpha   90.00
_cell.angle_beta   90.00
_cell.angle_gamma   90.00
#
_symmetry.space_group_name_H-M   'P 1'
#
loop_
_entity.id
_entity.type
_entity.pdbx_description
1 polymer ?
#
loop_
_entity_poly.entity_id
_entity_poly.type
_entity_poly.pdbx_seq_one_letter_code
_entity_poly.pdbx_strand_id
1 'polypeptide(L)'
;MVRGRGRHVQLAWADGKAHGLEPDENGLLHLGTFDLAYADTGLVLVHPETGAVSMVRDGEGPFPFARDTETFVRLLETVYRFMSACWNSYPGENGKQDFLREVAALEPLAVDEESPAEDVWGHLFAAIVELSPWGF
;
A
#
# COMPACT_ATOMS: atom_id res chain seq x y z
N MET A 1 -8.28 3.04 -43.56
CA MET A 1 -7.59 1.84 -43.03
C MET A 1 -6.54 2.31 -42.03
N VAL A 2 -6.87 2.35 -40.74
CA VAL A 2 -5.96 2.79 -39.67
C VAL A 2 -5.82 1.62 -38.70
N ARG A 3 -4.65 0.97 -38.69
CA ARG A 3 -4.30 -0.06 -37.71
C ARG A 3 -3.77 0.64 -36.46
N GLY A 4 -4.62 0.77 -35.44
CA GLY A 4 -4.16 1.10 -34.09
C GLY A 4 -3.48 -0.11 -33.47
N ARG A 5 -2.18 -0.04 -33.21
CA ARG A 5 -1.46 -1.01 -32.36
C ARG A 5 -1.87 -0.74 -30.91
N GLY A 6 -2.95 -1.39 -30.45
CA GLY A 6 -3.17 -1.57 -29.02
C GLY A 6 -2.06 -2.47 -28.48
N ARG A 7 -1.23 -1.94 -27.58
CA ARG A 7 -0.39 -2.81 -26.74
C ARG A 7 -1.35 -3.60 -25.85
N HIS A 8 -1.51 -4.89 -26.15
CA HIS A 8 -2.13 -5.83 -25.23
C HIS A 8 -1.25 -5.88 -23.98
N VAL A 9 -1.70 -5.25 -22.90
CA VAL A 9 -1.18 -5.53 -21.56
C VAL A 9 -1.74 -6.90 -21.20
N GLN A 10 -0.92 -7.94 -21.32
CA GLN A 10 -1.27 -9.27 -20.88
C GLN A 10 -1.04 -9.30 -19.36
N LEU A 11 -2.14 -9.23 -18.60
CA LEU A 11 -2.12 -9.38 -17.15
C LEU A 11 -1.61 -10.79 -16.82
N ALA A 12 -0.70 -10.92 -15.84
CA ALA A 12 -0.04 -12.19 -15.47
C ALA A 12 -1.02 -13.31 -15.06
N TRP A 13 -2.30 -13.00 -14.83
CA TRP A 13 -3.37 -13.94 -14.48
C TRP A 13 -4.10 -14.54 -15.70
N ALA A 14 -3.76 -14.11 -16.93
CA ALA A 14 -4.44 -14.54 -18.15
C ALA A 14 -4.18 -16.02 -18.54
N ASP A 15 -3.20 -16.67 -17.93
CA ASP A 15 -2.81 -18.05 -18.23
C ASP A 15 -3.69 -19.11 -17.54
N GLY A 16 -4.80 -18.70 -16.90
CA GLY A 16 -5.72 -19.61 -16.21
C GLY A 16 -5.12 -20.30 -14.98
N LYS A 17 -3.90 -19.91 -14.58
CA LYS A 17 -3.21 -20.33 -13.35
C LYS A 17 -3.33 -19.27 -12.26
N ALA A 18 -4.50 -18.65 -12.13
CA ALA A 18 -4.84 -18.13 -10.81
C ALA A 18 -4.94 -19.36 -9.92
N HIS A 19 -3.88 -19.67 -9.17
CA HIS A 19 -4.00 -20.54 -8.01
C HIS A 19 -5.15 -19.93 -7.22
N GLY A 20 -6.24 -20.69 -7.04
CA GLY A 20 -7.32 -20.24 -6.19
C GLY A 20 -6.67 -19.83 -4.88
N LEU A 21 -6.75 -18.55 -4.54
CA LEU A 21 -6.30 -18.07 -3.24
C LEU A 21 -7.24 -18.77 -2.27
N GLU A 22 -6.78 -19.85 -1.65
CA GLU A 22 -7.54 -20.49 -0.60
C GLU A 22 -7.56 -19.51 0.58
N PRO A 23 -8.75 -19.19 1.10
CA PRO A 23 -8.84 -18.39 2.30
C PRO A 23 -8.08 -19.06 3.45
N ASP A 24 -7.52 -18.26 4.35
CA ASP A 24 -6.92 -18.77 5.58
C ASP A 24 -7.97 -19.41 6.51
N GLU A 25 -7.53 -19.84 7.69
CA GLU A 25 -8.42 -20.42 8.71
C GLU A 25 -9.55 -19.48 9.17
N ASN A 26 -9.44 -18.18 8.87
CA ASN A 26 -10.42 -17.14 9.17
C ASN A 26 -11.24 -16.70 7.94
N GLY A 27 -11.05 -17.33 6.78
CA GLY A 27 -11.76 -16.98 5.56
C GLY A 27 -11.19 -15.75 4.82
N LEU A 28 -9.97 -15.32 5.12
CA LEU A 28 -9.31 -14.16 4.50
C LEU A 28 -8.38 -14.58 3.36
N LEU A 29 -8.36 -13.78 2.28
CA LEU A 29 -7.50 -14.01 1.13
C LEU A 29 -6.15 -13.30 1.29
N HIS A 30 -5.06 -14.02 1.03
CA HIS A 30 -3.73 -13.43 1.01
C HIS A 30 -3.51 -12.54 -0.23
N LEU A 31 -3.26 -11.25 -0.01
CA LEU A 31 -3.01 -10.26 -1.07
C LEU A 31 -1.51 -10.08 -1.35
N GLY A 32 -0.66 -10.17 -0.33
CA GLY A 32 0.79 -10.06 -0.45
C GLY A 32 1.47 -9.86 0.90
N THR A 33 2.77 -9.61 0.87
CA THR A 33 3.60 -9.39 2.05
C THR A 33 4.42 -8.10 1.95
N PHE A 34 4.71 -7.48 3.09
CA PHE A 34 5.73 -6.45 3.24
C PHE A 34 6.92 -6.99 4.03
N ASP A 35 8.12 -6.76 3.50
CA ASP A 35 9.35 -6.93 4.28
C ASP A 35 9.55 -5.66 5.12
N LEU A 36 9.33 -5.77 6.43
CA LEU A 36 9.50 -4.68 7.38
C LEU A 36 10.92 -4.71 7.97
N ALA A 37 11.29 -3.67 8.72
CA ALA A 37 12.59 -3.62 9.37
C ALA A 37 12.79 -4.78 10.36
N TYR A 38 14.05 -5.15 10.62
CA TYR A 38 14.42 -6.18 11.62
C TYR A 38 13.86 -7.59 11.39
N ALA A 39 13.64 -7.98 10.13
CA ALA A 39 13.13 -9.30 9.73
C ALA A 39 11.68 -9.58 10.16
N ASP A 40 10.90 -8.54 10.44
CA ASP A 40 9.44 -8.63 10.59
C ASP A 40 8.79 -8.67 9.20
N THR A 41 7.83 -9.57 9.00
CA THR A 41 7.07 -9.69 7.75
C THR A 41 5.60 -9.36 8.02
N GLY A 42 5.07 -8.36 7.33
CA GLY A 42 3.65 -8.02 7.37
C GLY A 42 2.86 -8.78 6.32
N LEU A 43 1.91 -9.62 6.73
CA LEU A 43 1.00 -10.34 5.83
C LEU A 43 -0.27 -9.52 5.59
N VAL A 44 -0.56 -9.18 4.32
CA VAL A 44 -1.75 -8.43 3.92
C VAL A 44 -2.88 -9.38 3.54
N LEU A 45 -3.99 -9.26 4.24
CA LEU A 45 -5.16 -10.10 4.11
C LEU A 45 -6.38 -9.30 3.65
N VAL A 46 -7.26 -9.90 2.85
CA VAL A 46 -8.47 -9.26 2.32
C VAL A 46 -9.70 -10.09 2.67
N HIS A 47 -10.70 -9.44 3.24
CA HIS A 47 -12.01 -10.06 3.43
C HIS A 47 -12.74 -10.16 2.08
N PRO A 48 -13.09 -11.36 1.60
CA PRO A 48 -13.58 -11.57 0.23
C PRO A 48 -14.90 -10.87 -0.09
N GLU A 49 -15.77 -10.68 0.91
CA GLU A 49 -17.09 -10.05 0.70
C GLU A 49 -17.08 -8.52 0.82
N THR A 50 -16.27 -7.97 1.72
CA THR A 50 -16.26 -6.53 2.05
C THR A 50 -15.09 -5.80 1.39
N GLY A 51 -14.06 -6.54 0.97
CA GLY A 51 -12.81 -5.98 0.49
C GLY A 51 -11.92 -5.39 1.59
N ALA A 52 -12.33 -5.45 2.85
CA ALA A 52 -11.58 -4.88 3.96
C ALA A 52 -10.18 -5.49 4.06
N VAL A 53 -9.18 -4.65 4.23
CA VAL A 53 -7.78 -5.05 4.24
C VAL A 53 -7.27 -5.05 5.67
N SER A 54 -6.72 -6.18 6.09
CA SER A 54 -6.06 -6.35 7.38
C SER A 54 -4.59 -6.66 7.20
N MET A 55 -3.80 -6.37 8.22
CA MET A 55 -2.39 -6.77 8.31
C MET A 55 -2.23 -7.71 9.51
N VAL A 56 -1.41 -8.74 9.35
CA VAL A 56 -0.89 -9.57 10.44
C VAL A 56 0.63 -9.38 10.49
N ARG A 57 1.17 -9.17 11.69
CA ARG A 57 2.61 -9.10 11.96
C ARG A 57 3.03 -10.25 12.86
N ASP A 58 4.33 -10.57 12.87
CA ASP A 58 4.83 -11.73 13.61
C ASP A 58 4.45 -11.70 15.09
N GLY A 59 3.61 -12.66 15.51
CA GLY A 59 3.15 -12.82 16.89
C GLY A 59 1.97 -11.92 17.29
N GLU A 60 1.42 -11.13 16.38
CA GLU A 60 0.27 -10.25 16.61
C GLU A 60 -0.99 -10.75 15.89
N GLY A 61 -2.15 -10.37 16.41
CA GLY A 61 -3.43 -10.64 15.74
C GLY A 61 -3.66 -9.71 14.53
N PRO A 62 -4.59 -10.04 13.62
CA PRO A 62 -4.92 -9.16 12.50
C PRO A 62 -5.46 -7.83 13.00
N PHE A 63 -5.01 -6.74 12.38
CA PHE A 63 -5.54 -5.39 12.62
C PHE A 63 -5.99 -4.71 11.31
N PRO A 64 -6.94 -3.76 11.37
CA PRO A 64 -7.38 -3.01 10.19
C PRO A 64 -6.24 -2.21 9.56
N PHE A 65 -6.03 -2.36 8.26
CA PHE A 65 -4.92 -1.72 7.55
C PHE A 65 -5.36 -0.76 6.43
N ALA A 66 -6.48 -1.07 5.78
CA ALA A 66 -7.24 -0.14 4.95
C ALA A 66 -8.70 -0.58 4.89
N ARG A 67 -9.63 0.37 4.74
CA ARG A 67 -11.07 0.06 4.73
C ARG A 67 -11.49 -0.87 3.59
N ASP A 68 -10.80 -0.81 2.45
CA ASP A 68 -11.04 -1.65 1.28
C ASP A 68 -9.82 -1.73 0.35
N THR A 69 -9.83 -2.71 -0.58
CA THR A 69 -8.76 -2.92 -1.56
C THR A 69 -8.51 -1.72 -2.47
N GLU A 70 -9.55 -0.95 -2.82
CA GLU A 70 -9.37 0.25 -3.65
C GLU A 70 -8.57 1.31 -2.90
N THR A 71 -8.90 1.53 -1.63
CA THR A 71 -8.23 2.48 -0.75
C THR A 71 -6.79 2.04 -0.49
N PHE A 72 -6.56 0.75 -0.24
CA PHE A 72 -5.22 0.18 -0.14
C PHE A 72 -4.35 0.47 -1.38
N VAL A 73 -4.87 0.20 -2.57
CA VAL A 73 -4.15 0.46 -3.83
C VAL A 73 -3.91 1.96 -4.01
N ARG A 74 -4.90 2.81 -3.72
CA ARG A 74 -4.75 4.28 -3.80
C ARG A 74 -3.70 4.81 -2.84
N LEU A 75 -3.53 4.24 -1.65
CA LEU A 75 -2.44 4.60 -0.74
C LEU A 75 -1.08 4.30 -1.36
N LEU A 76 -0.90 3.10 -1.95
CA LEU A 76 0.33 2.74 -2.67
C LEU A 76 0.60 3.63 -3.89
N GLU A 77 -0.45 3.96 -4.64
CA GLU A 77 -0.35 4.89 -5.76
C GLU A 77 0.04 6.30 -5.30
N THR A 78 -0.46 6.73 -4.13
CA THR A 78 -0.14 8.04 -3.55
C THR A 78 1.33 8.11 -3.19
N VAL A 79 1.90 7.06 -2.59
CA VAL A 79 3.34 6.94 -2.33
C VAL A 79 4.13 7.14 -3.63
N TYR A 80 3.77 6.40 -4.69
CA TYR A 80 4.46 6.51 -5.98
C TYR A 80 4.35 7.91 -6.60
N ARG A 81 3.15 8.51 -6.56
CA ARG A 81 2.88 9.82 -7.17
C ARG A 81 3.60 10.97 -6.46
N PHE A 82 3.69 10.92 -5.13
CA PHE A 82 4.30 11.98 -4.33
C PHE A 82 5.80 11.82 -4.11
N MET A 83 6.37 10.65 -4.42
CA MET A 83 7.80 10.37 -4.25
C MET A 83 8.72 11.49 -4.78
N SER A 84 8.50 11.95 -6.01
CA SER A 84 9.31 13.04 -6.58
C SER A 84 9.07 14.40 -5.91
N ALA A 85 7.83 14.69 -5.53
CA ALA A 85 7.49 15.94 -4.84
C ALA A 85 8.10 15.99 -3.44
N CYS A 86 8.13 14.87 -2.72
CA CYS A 86 8.79 14.76 -1.42
C CYS A 86 10.31 14.89 -1.55
N TRP A 87 10.92 14.23 -2.53
CA TRP A 87 12.37 14.23 -2.72
C TRP A 87 12.94 15.52 -3.31
N ASN A 88 12.18 16.22 -4.15
CA ASN A 88 12.64 17.38 -4.91
C ASN A 88 11.55 18.46 -4.99
N SER A 89 11.02 18.89 -3.84
CA SER A 89 10.06 20.01 -3.78
C SER A 89 10.66 21.29 -4.39
N TYR A 90 9.88 22.03 -5.18
CA TYR A 90 10.29 23.36 -5.62
C TYR A 90 10.27 24.36 -4.45
N PRO A 91 11.02 25.49 -4.53
CA PRO A 91 10.97 26.52 -3.50
C PRO A 91 9.54 27.01 -3.23
N GLY A 92 9.10 26.88 -1.98
CA GLY A 92 7.75 27.26 -1.54
C GLY A 92 6.72 26.12 -1.56
N GLU A 93 7.05 24.96 -2.12
CA GLU A 93 6.24 23.75 -2.01
C GLU A 93 6.58 22.97 -0.73
N ASN A 94 5.60 22.23 -0.22
CA ASN A 94 5.79 21.32 0.91
C ASN A 94 5.26 19.93 0.54
N GLY A 95 6.00 19.22 -0.32
CA GLY A 95 5.59 17.90 -0.81
C GLY A 95 5.28 16.91 0.30
N LYS A 96 6.02 16.96 1.43
CA LYS A 96 5.76 16.13 2.62
C LYS A 96 4.39 16.40 3.21
N GLN A 97 4.05 17.67 3.45
CA GLN A 97 2.76 18.02 4.05
C GLN A 97 1.59 17.73 3.11
N ASP A 98 1.76 17.97 1.81
CA ASP A 98 0.74 17.66 0.81
C ASP A 98 0.50 16.15 0.70
N PHE A 99 1.57 15.35 0.75
CA PHE A 99 1.49 13.90 0.80
C PHE A 99 0.72 13.41 2.04
N LEU A 100 1.10 13.85 3.24
CA LEU A 100 0.44 13.44 4.48
C LEU A 100 -1.05 13.83 4.50
N ARG A 101 -1.39 15.00 3.93
CA ARG A 101 -2.79 15.43 3.81
C ARG A 101 -3.59 14.51 2.88
N GLU A 102 -3.01 14.10 1.75
CA GLU A 102 -3.66 13.21 0.79
C GLU A 102 -3.91 11.83 1.41
N VAL A 103 -2.90 11.26 2.08
CA VAL A 103 -3.02 9.97 2.79
C VAL A 103 -4.10 10.04 3.87
N ALA A 104 -4.07 11.05 4.73
CA ALA A 104 -5.05 11.23 5.80
C ALA A 104 -6.50 11.35 5.27
N ALA A 105 -6.67 11.95 4.09
CA ALA A 105 -7.97 12.06 3.44
C ALA A 105 -8.44 10.72 2.82
N LEU A 106 -7.52 9.89 2.36
CA LEU A 106 -7.82 8.57 1.80
C LEU A 106 -8.17 7.56 2.89
N GLU A 107 -7.32 7.48 3.92
CA GLU A 107 -7.43 6.51 5.01
C GLU A 107 -6.89 7.13 6.32
N PRO A 108 -7.77 7.61 7.21
CA PRO A 108 -7.35 8.21 8.47
C PRO A 108 -6.53 7.28 9.36
N LEU A 109 -6.79 5.96 9.31
CA LEU A 109 -6.01 4.98 10.08
C LEU A 109 -4.53 4.96 9.68
N ALA A 110 -4.18 5.36 8.45
CA ALA A 110 -2.79 5.36 8.00
C ALA A 110 -1.92 6.46 8.64
N VAL A 111 -2.53 7.39 9.37
CA VAL A 111 -1.85 8.53 10.03
C VAL A 111 -2.28 8.72 11.48
N ASP A 112 -3.03 7.75 12.03
CA ASP A 112 -3.50 7.79 13.41
C ASP A 112 -2.44 7.17 14.33
N GLU A 113 -1.74 8.02 15.10
CA GLU A 113 -0.63 7.64 16.01
C GLU A 113 -1.04 6.60 17.08
N GLU A 114 -2.34 6.41 17.34
CA GLU A 114 -2.82 5.37 18.27
C GLU A 114 -3.08 4.02 17.58
N SER A 115 -2.96 3.96 16.26
CA SER A 115 -3.27 2.78 15.46
C SER A 115 -2.00 2.00 15.06
N PRO A 116 -2.04 0.65 15.08
CA PRO A 116 -0.93 -0.16 14.55
C PRO A 116 -0.74 -0.02 13.02
N ALA A 117 -1.74 0.54 12.33
CA ALA A 117 -1.65 0.83 10.90
C ALA A 117 -0.69 1.99 10.62
N GLU A 118 -0.71 3.04 11.45
CA GLU A 118 0.21 4.18 11.33
C GLU A 118 1.65 3.74 11.52
N ASP A 119 1.95 2.84 12.46
CA ASP A 119 3.31 2.30 12.60
C ASP A 119 3.82 1.74 11.26
N VAL A 120 3.05 0.87 10.61
CA VAL A 120 3.50 0.22 9.37
C VAL A 120 3.50 1.19 8.18
N TRP A 121 2.44 1.97 8.01
CA TRP A 121 2.36 2.97 6.94
C TRP A 121 3.43 4.05 7.11
N GLY A 122 3.67 4.47 8.34
CA GLY A 122 4.70 5.42 8.74
C GLY A 122 6.10 4.96 8.33
N HIS A 123 6.44 3.68 8.47
CA HIS A 123 7.70 3.15 7.94
C HIS A 123 7.81 3.30 6.42
N LEU A 124 6.74 2.99 5.68
CA LEU A 124 6.71 3.15 4.23
C LEU A 124 6.79 4.64 3.83
N PHE A 125 6.12 5.51 4.58
CA PHE A 125 6.09 6.94 4.34
C PHE A 125 7.42 7.60 4.68
N ALA A 126 8.08 7.20 5.77
CA ALA A 126 9.42 7.63 6.16
C ALA A 126 10.41 7.41 5.00
N ALA A 127 10.31 6.27 4.32
CA ALA A 127 11.15 5.96 3.16
C ALA A 127 11.03 6.96 2.00
N ILE A 128 9.93 7.71 1.90
CA ILE A 128 9.76 8.75 0.86
C ILE A 128 9.80 10.18 1.40
N VAL A 129 9.46 10.42 2.67
CA VAL A 129 9.39 11.77 3.26
C VAL A 129 10.66 12.18 3.98
N GLU A 130 11.54 11.23 4.33
CA GLU A 130 12.77 11.50 5.07
C GLU A 130 14.02 11.11 4.30
N LEU A 131 13.92 10.12 3.41
CA LEU A 131 15.03 9.75 2.54
C LEU A 131 15.02 10.61 1.28
N SER A 132 16.22 10.90 0.77
CA SER A 132 16.39 11.47 -0.57
C SER A 132 16.32 10.37 -1.64
N PRO A 133 16.31 10.71 -2.96
CA PRO A 133 16.44 9.72 -4.02
C PRO A 133 17.70 8.84 -3.91
N TRP A 134 18.67 9.29 -3.10
CA TRP A 134 19.94 8.60 -2.85
C TRP A 134 19.92 7.71 -1.60
N GLY A 135 18.80 7.69 -0.86
CA GLY A 135 18.59 6.80 0.29
C GLY A 135 19.31 7.20 1.58
N PHE A 136 19.78 8.45 1.69
CA PHE A 136 20.38 9.04 2.89
C PHE A 136 20.04 10.53 3.02
#